data_AF-A0A7L1MTD1-F1
#
_entry.id   AF-A0A7L1MTD1-F1
#
_cell.length_a   1.000
_cell.length_b   1.000
_cell.length_c   1.000
_cell.angle_alpha   90.00
_cell.angle_beta   90.00
_cell.angle_gamma   90.00
#
_symmetry.space_group_name_H-M   'P 1'
#
loop_
_entity.id
_entity.type
_entity.pdbx_description
1 polymer ?
#
loop_
_entity_poly.entity_id
_entity_poly.type
_entity_poly.pdbx_seq_one_letter_code
_entity_poly.pdbx_strand_id
1 'polypeptide(L)'
;MKGDEIWDQETEWGGVVPNSDGTFHTWARIEALPEEREQYRCRVEHPGMPEPRIFAWEPASGRNLTVVVAVSVIAAILILTVLVGFSVWKLQS
;
A
#
# COMPACT_ATOMS: atom_id res chain seq x y z
N MET A 1 -13.31 2.52 12.47
CA MET A 1 -13.76 1.33 13.22
C MET A 1 -12.66 0.28 13.25
N LYS A 2 -12.59 -0.52 14.31
CA LYS A 2 -11.69 -1.67 14.44
C LYS A 2 -12.58 -2.87 14.81
N GLY A 3 -12.73 -3.83 13.89
CA GLY A 3 -13.83 -4.79 13.98
C GLY A 3 -15.20 -4.08 13.89
N ASP A 4 -16.06 -4.30 14.87
CA ASP A 4 -17.39 -3.68 14.98
C ASP A 4 -17.41 -2.40 15.84
N GLU A 5 -16.28 -2.04 16.46
CA GLU A 5 -16.21 -0.90 17.37
C GLU A 5 -15.86 0.41 16.64
N ILE A 6 -16.58 1.49 16.95
CA ILE A 6 -16.30 2.84 16.45
C ILE A 6 -15.32 3.53 17.41
N TRP A 7 -14.22 4.04 16.86
CA TRP A 7 -13.11 4.61 17.62
C TRP A 7 -13.12 6.14 17.52
N ASP A 8 -14.08 6.80 18.17
CA ASP A 8 -14.29 8.24 18.01
C ASP A 8 -13.33 9.12 18.83
N GLN A 9 -12.89 8.67 20.01
CA GLN A 9 -12.07 9.50 20.92
C GLN A 9 -10.67 9.80 20.38
N GLU A 10 -10.10 8.87 19.61
CA GLU A 10 -8.76 8.98 19.02
C GLU A 10 -8.80 9.43 17.55
N THR A 11 -10.01 9.57 16.99
CA THR A 11 -10.18 10.02 15.61
C THR A 11 -10.28 11.54 15.59
N GLU A 12 -9.35 12.17 14.88
CA GLU A 12 -9.44 13.58 14.51
C GLU A 12 -10.40 13.74 13.33
N TRP A 13 -11.29 14.73 13.43
CA TRP A 13 -12.30 15.00 12.42
C TRP A 13 -12.09 16.37 11.78
N GLY A 14 -12.12 16.39 10.45
CA GLY A 14 -12.27 17.59 9.67
C GLY A 14 -13.71 18.11 9.75
N GLY A 15 -13.87 19.43 9.74
CA GLY A 15 -15.18 20.03 9.52
C GLY A 15 -15.74 19.69 8.13
N VAL A 16 -17.06 19.80 7.98
CA VAL A 16 -17.73 19.67 6.69
C VAL A 16 -17.62 21.00 5.94
N VAL A 17 -16.87 21.01 4.84
CA VAL A 17 -16.54 22.21 4.06
C VAL A 17 -17.19 22.12 2.67
N PRO A 18 -17.86 23.18 2.18
CA PRO A 18 -18.46 23.18 0.85
C PRO A 18 -17.39 23.33 -0.25
N ASN A 19 -17.62 22.64 -1.37
CA ASN A 19 -16.84 22.74 -2.61
C ASN A 19 -17.54 23.69 -3.61
N SER A 20 -16.81 24.15 -4.63
CA SER A 20 -17.34 25.05 -5.67
C SER A 20 -18.39 24.40 -6.59
N ASP A 21 -18.42 23.07 -6.64
CA ASP A 21 -19.34 22.28 -7.45
C ASP A 21 -20.66 21.95 -6.71
N GLY A 22 -20.84 22.47 -5.49
CA GLY A 22 -22.01 22.22 -4.66
C GLY A 22 -21.94 20.92 -3.85
N THR A 23 -20.83 20.18 -3.90
CA THR A 23 -20.57 19.04 -3.01
C THR A 23 -19.94 19.48 -1.69
N PHE A 24 -19.76 18.56 -0.76
CA PHE A 24 -19.09 18.80 0.53
C PHE A 24 -17.90 17.86 0.69
N HIS A 25 -16.89 18.34 1.41
CA HIS A 25 -15.72 17.57 1.80
C HIS A 25 -15.61 17.51 3.32
N THR A 26 -15.24 16.34 3.84
CA THR A 26 -14.89 16.10 5.25
C THR A 26 -13.86 14.98 5.32
N TRP A 27 -13.21 14.81 6.46
CA TRP A 27 -12.20 13.77 6.65
C TRP A 27 -12.15 13.28 8.10
N ALA A 28 -11.59 12.09 8.28
CA ALA A 28 -11.29 11.48 9.58
C ALA A 28 -9.86 10.94 9.54
N ARG A 29 -9.09 11.14 10.61
CA ARG A 29 -7.73 10.63 10.76
C ARG A 29 -7.59 9.95 12.11
N ILE A 30 -6.91 8.81 12.11
CA ILE A 30 -6.51 8.12 13.33
C ILE A 30 -5.04 7.76 13.22
N GLU A 31 -4.31 7.83 14.33
CA GLU A 31 -2.95 7.32 14.41
C GLU A 31 -3.00 5.82 14.69
N ALA A 32 -2.32 5.03 13.87
CA ALA A 32 -2.26 3.59 14.02
C ALA A 32 -0.83 3.08 13.84
N LEU A 33 -0.43 2.14 14.70
CA LEU A 33 0.82 1.41 14.54
C LEU A 33 0.82 0.67 13.19
N PRO A 34 1.97 0.56 12.50
CA PRO A 34 2.05 -0.09 11.19
C PRO A 34 1.43 -1.50 11.15
N GLU A 35 1.59 -2.26 12.24
CA GLU A 35 1.09 -3.63 12.40
C GLU A 35 -0.43 -3.71 12.58
N GLU A 36 -1.05 -2.61 13.02
CA GLU A 36 -2.48 -2.55 13.29
C GLU A 36 -3.27 -1.91 12.16
N ARG A 37 -2.62 -1.29 11.17
CA ARG A 37 -3.28 -0.54 10.08
C ARG A 37 -4.36 -1.34 9.36
N GLU A 38 -4.11 -2.63 9.11
CA GLU A 38 -5.06 -3.50 8.41
C GLU A 38 -6.29 -3.86 9.25
N GLN A 39 -6.22 -3.67 10.57
CA GLN A 39 -7.32 -3.92 11.51
C GLN A 39 -8.34 -2.76 11.50
N TYR A 40 -7.91 -1.57 11.07
CA TYR A 40 -8.77 -0.40 10.97
C TYR A 40 -9.50 -0.34 9.63
N ARG A 41 -10.76 0.07 9.69
CA ARG A 41 -11.60 0.36 8.53
C ARG A 41 -12.28 1.72 8.69
N CYS A 42 -12.34 2.48 7.61
CA CYS A 42 -13.10 3.74 7.55
C CYS A 42 -14.54 3.43 7.17
N ARG A 43 -15.50 3.89 7.98
CA ARG A 43 -16.93 3.72 7.73
C ARG A 43 -17.53 5.07 7.41
N VAL A 44 -18.20 5.17 6.26
CA VAL A 44 -18.81 6.40 5.75
C VAL A 44 -20.31 6.20 5.64
N GLU A 45 -21.05 6.98 6.43
CA GLU A 45 -22.50 7.04 6.41
C GLU A 45 -22.94 8.36 5.76
N HIS A 46 -23.87 8.28 4.81
CA HIS A 46 -24.37 9.45 4.09
C HIS A 46 -25.83 9.21 3.71
N PRO A 47 -26.75 10.19 3.88
CA PRO A 47 -28.17 10.02 3.56
C PRO A 47 -28.46 9.59 2.12
N GLY A 48 -27.57 9.94 1.18
CA GLY A 48 -27.66 9.51 -0.22
C GLY A 48 -27.25 8.05 -0.47
N MET A 49 -26.88 7.28 0.56
CA MET A 49 -26.51 5.88 0.46
C MET A 49 -27.39 5.04 1.41
N PRO A 50 -28.06 3.98 0.92
CA PRO A 50 -28.90 3.13 1.76
C PRO A 50 -28.08 2.31 2.76
N GLU A 51 -26.82 2.03 2.44
CA GLU A 51 -25.90 1.30 3.28
C GLU A 51 -24.60 2.09 3.51
N PRO A 52 -23.96 1.95 4.69
CA PRO A 52 -22.65 2.51 4.97
C PRO A 52 -21.59 1.94 4.02
N ARG A 53 -20.72 2.79 3.51
CA ARG A 53 -19.51 2.31 2.81
C ARG A 53 -18.39 2.05 3.80
N ILE A 54 -17.70 0.94 3.61
CA ILE A 54 -16.56 0.53 4.43
C ILE A 54 -15.32 0.46 3.54
N PHE A 55 -14.28 1.21 3.90
CA PHE A 55 -12.99 1.26 3.22
C PHE A 55 -11.91 0.66 4.11
N ALA A 56 -11.10 -0.23 3.56
CA ALA A 56 -9.89 -0.74 4.21
C ALA A 56 -8.69 0.16 3.89
N TRP A 57 -7.62 0.04 4.67
CA TRP A 57 -6.35 0.68 4.34
C TRP A 57 -5.80 0.11 3.02
N GLU A 58 -5.35 0.97 2.11
CA GLU A 58 -4.67 0.51 0.89
C GLU A 58 -3.34 -0.14 1.31
N PRO A 59 -3.08 -1.41 0.97
CA PRO A 59 -1.78 -2.02 1.24
C PRO A 59 -0.69 -1.11 0.71
N ALA A 60 0.38 -0.92 1.49
CA ALA A 60 1.57 -0.26 0.97
C ALA A 60 2.03 -1.09 -0.22
N SER A 61 1.73 -0.60 -1.45
CA SER A 61 2.08 -1.27 -2.69
C SER A 61 3.49 -1.78 -2.54
N GLY A 62 3.68 -3.08 -2.70
CA GLY A 62 4.93 -3.83 -2.48
C GLY A 62 6.04 -3.36 -3.39
N ARG A 63 6.44 -2.10 -3.20
CA ARG A 63 7.41 -1.37 -3.97
C ARG A 63 8.74 -1.90 -3.50
N ASN A 64 9.19 -2.98 -4.15
CA ASN A 64 10.57 -3.36 -4.42
C ASN A 64 10.70 -4.85 -4.75
N LEU A 65 9.69 -5.71 -4.54
CA LEU A 65 9.88 -7.16 -4.78
C LEU A 65 10.15 -7.46 -6.25
N THR A 66 9.36 -6.90 -7.17
CA THR A 66 9.56 -7.09 -8.61
C THR A 66 10.91 -6.54 -9.08
N VAL A 67 11.35 -5.41 -8.52
CA VAL A 67 12.64 -4.79 -8.85
C VAL A 67 13.80 -5.63 -8.33
N VAL A 68 13.72 -6.11 -7.08
CA VAL A 68 14.72 -6.98 -6.45
C VAL A 68 14.87 -8.29 -7.22
N VAL A 69 13.75 -8.91 -7.62
CA VAL A 69 13.77 -10.13 -8.43
C VAL A 69 14.37 -9.89 -9.82
N ALA A 70 14.05 -8.77 -10.47
CA ALA A 70 14.62 -8.45 -11.78
C ALA A 70 16.15 -8.25 -11.70
N VAL A 71 16.64 -7.51 -10.71
CA VAL A 71 18.07 -7.25 -10.51
C VAL A 71 18.84 -8.54 -10.19
N SER A 72 18.28 -9.42 -9.35
CA SER A 72 18.94 -10.69 -9.00
C SER A 72 19.08 -11.63 -10.20
N VAL A 73 18.06 -11.71 -11.06
CA VAL A 73 18.12 -12.52 -12.29
C VAL A 73 19.18 -12.00 -13.26
N ILE A 74 19.25 -10.68 -13.48
CA ILE A 74 20.24 -10.08 -14.39
C ILE A 74 21.67 -10.35 -13.87
N ALA A 75 21.90 -10.19 -12.57
CA ALA A 75 23.20 -10.46 -11.97
C ALA A 75 23.61 -11.94 -12.14
N ALA A 76 22.70 -12.89 -11.93
CA ALA A 76 22.96 -14.31 -12.10
C ALA A 76 23.36 -14.67 -13.53
N ILE A 77 22.68 -14.09 -14.53
CA ILE A 77 23.00 -14.31 -15.94
C ILE A 77 24.41 -13.79 -16.27
N LEU A 78 24.75 -12.58 -15.81
CA LEU A 78 26.08 -12.00 -16.05
C LEU A 78 27.19 -12.89 -15.45
N ILE A 79 27.00 -13.37 -14.22
CA ILE A 79 27.97 -14.27 -13.57
C ILE A 79 28.15 -15.55 -14.38
N LEU A 80 27.06 -16.18 -14.82
CA LEU A 80 27.13 -17.40 -15.64
C LEU A 80 27.88 -17.16 -16.96
N THR A 81 27.63 -16.03 -17.65
CA THR A 81 28.33 -15.72 -18.90
C THR A 81 29.84 -15.54 -18.70
N VAL A 82 30.26 -14.90 -17.61
CA VAL A 82 31.68 -14.72 -17.29
C VAL A 82 32.33 -16.06 -16.95
N LEU A 83 31.68 -16.90 -16.16
CA LEU A 83 32.21 -18.22 -15.80
C LEU A 83 32.36 -19.14 -17.02
N VAL A 84 31.36 -19.18 -17.90
CA VAL A 84 31.42 -19.94 -19.15
C VAL A 84 32.52 -19.39 -20.06
N GLY A 85 32.57 -18.07 -20.26
CA GLY A 85 33.62 -17.44 -21.07
C GLY A 85 35.03 -17.73 -20.55
N PHE A 86 35.23 -17.64 -19.23
CA PHE A 86 36.50 -17.97 -18.58
C PHE A 86 36.86 -19.46 -18.75
N SER A 87 35.87 -20.36 -18.59
CA SER A 87 36.08 -21.80 -18.73
C SER A 87 36.48 -22.17 -20.16
N VAL A 88 35.82 -21.59 -21.16
CA VAL A 88 36.14 -21.79 -22.59
C VAL A 88 37.53 -21.24 -22.92
N TRP A 89 37.88 -20.04 -22.45
CA TRP A 89 39.22 -19.46 -22.63
C TRP A 89 40.31 -20.36 -22.06
N LYS A 90 40.10 -20.89 -20.85
CA LYS A 90 41.05 -21.77 -20.17
C LYS A 90 41.15 -23.16 -20.82
N LEU A 91 40.14 -23.59 -21.57
CA LEU A 91 40.14 -24.83 -22.35
C LEU A 91 40.79 -24.66 -23.74
N GLN A 92 40.82 -23.44 -24.28
CA GLN A 92 41.46 -23.12 -25.57
C GLN A 92 42.92 -22.65 -25.44
N SER A 93 43.38 -22.32 -24.22
CA SER A 93 44.79 -22.08 -23.90
C SER A 93 45.49 -23.35 -23.44
#